data_AF-A0A842Q360-F1
#
_entry.id   AF-A0A842Q360-F1
#
_cell.length_a   1.000
_cell.length_b   1.000
_cell.length_c   1.000
_cell.angle_alpha   90.00
_cell.angle_beta   90.00
_cell.angle_gamma   90.00
#
_symmetry.space_group_name_H-M   'P 1'
#
loop_
_entity.id
_entity.type
_entity.pdbx_description
1 polymer ?
#
loop_
_entity_poly.entity_id
_entity_poly.type
_entity_poly.pdbx_seq_one_letter_code
_entity_poly.pdbx_strand_id
1 'polypeptide(L)'
;APRPLNNIVKATTNEQYIEMSGYHASEHVIIEGSGMITGGAPQDLAGISLGSSGYIYVYDGSIGGNGASKVIYNRLDSVISKALRILSECPCKSESGCPRCTYSYRCGNNNEYLHKDAAIEILNRIVEGDRTEIDDENANNLDRALV
;
A
#
# COMPACT_ATOMS: atom_id res chain seq x y z
N ALA A 1 -8.32 -1.99 1.78
CA ALA A 1 -7.37 -1.70 2.87
C ALA A 1 -8.11 -1.01 4.01
N PRO A 2 -7.78 -1.27 5.28
CA PRO A 2 -8.50 -0.71 6.41
C PRO A 2 -8.33 0.81 6.47
N ARG A 3 -9.39 1.51 6.85
CA ARG A 3 -9.38 2.97 7.00
C ARG A 3 -8.49 3.37 8.18
N PRO A 4 -7.48 4.26 8.03
CA PRO A 4 -6.66 4.74 9.14
C PRO A 4 -7.47 5.20 10.36
N LEU A 5 -6.98 4.92 11.58
CA LEU A 5 -7.69 5.28 12.81
C LEU A 5 -7.71 6.78 13.09
N ASN A 6 -8.74 7.20 13.83
CA ASN A 6 -9.05 8.61 14.12
C ASN A 6 -7.97 9.35 14.94
N ASN A 7 -7.06 8.64 15.60
CA ASN A 7 -5.98 9.25 16.38
C ASN A 7 -4.94 9.95 15.49
N ILE A 8 -4.65 9.42 14.30
CA ILE A 8 -3.83 10.08 13.27
C ILE A 8 -4.66 11.19 12.61
N VAL A 9 -5.93 10.90 12.33
CA VAL A 9 -6.87 11.83 11.68
C VAL A 9 -7.08 13.13 12.48
N LYS A 10 -7.15 13.06 13.80
CA LYS A 10 -7.34 14.24 14.69
C LYS A 10 -6.19 15.24 14.67
N ALA A 11 -5.00 14.88 14.17
CA ALA A 11 -3.87 15.80 14.08
C ALA A 11 -4.02 16.83 12.95
N THR A 12 -4.93 16.59 12.00
CA THR A 12 -5.19 17.46 10.84
C THR A 12 -6.70 17.66 10.62
N THR A 13 -7.09 18.69 9.87
CA THR A 13 -8.50 19.03 9.62
C THR A 13 -9.12 18.29 8.42
N ASN A 14 -8.36 17.44 7.71
CA ASN A 14 -8.82 16.78 6.49
C ASN A 14 -8.60 15.26 6.51
N GLU A 15 -9.64 14.52 6.90
CA GLU A 15 -9.62 13.05 7.00
C GLU A 15 -9.34 12.40 5.63
N GLN A 16 -9.96 12.94 4.58
CA GLN A 16 -9.85 12.41 3.23
C GLN A 16 -8.42 12.50 2.68
N TYR A 17 -7.67 13.55 3.08
CA TYR A 17 -6.26 13.70 2.76
C TYR A 17 -5.42 12.57 3.37
N ILE A 18 -5.64 12.23 4.65
CA ILE A 18 -4.90 11.16 5.33
C ILE A 18 -5.22 9.81 4.71
N GLU A 19 -6.50 9.52 4.46
CA GLU A 19 -6.93 8.26 3.85
C GLU A 19 -6.24 8.07 2.50
N MET A 20 -6.41 9.04 1.59
CA MET A 20 -5.80 8.99 0.26
C MET A 20 -4.26 8.87 0.34
N SER A 21 -3.63 9.71 1.15
CA SER A 21 -2.17 9.76 1.25
C SER A 21 -1.58 8.50 1.90
N GLY A 22 -2.32 7.89 2.82
CA GLY A 22 -1.96 6.62 3.46
C GLY A 22 -2.09 5.45 2.49
N TYR A 23 -3.16 5.39 1.70
CA TYR A 23 -3.32 4.34 0.68
C TYR A 23 -2.28 4.47 -0.45
N HIS A 24 -1.98 5.69 -0.90
CA HIS A 24 -0.94 5.94 -1.89
C HIS A 24 0.46 5.57 -1.39
N ALA A 25 0.78 5.93 -0.15
CA ALA A 25 2.04 5.48 0.46
C ALA A 25 2.08 3.95 0.64
N SER A 26 0.96 3.32 0.99
CA SER A 26 0.84 1.86 1.10
C SER A 26 1.08 1.15 -0.23
N GLU A 27 0.49 1.66 -1.31
CA GLU A 27 0.71 1.18 -2.68
C GLU A 27 2.20 1.14 -3.04
N HIS A 28 2.90 2.27 -2.83
CA HIS A 28 4.33 2.35 -3.09
C HIS A 28 5.12 1.28 -2.33
N VAL A 29 4.91 1.16 -1.01
CA VAL A 29 5.70 0.23 -0.21
C VAL A 29 5.34 -1.24 -0.43
N ILE A 30 4.12 -1.54 -0.86
CA ILE A 30 3.74 -2.90 -1.28
C ILE A 30 4.51 -3.28 -2.54
N ILE A 31 4.60 -2.39 -3.52
CA ILE A 31 5.37 -2.61 -4.76
C ILE A 31 6.85 -2.76 -4.45
N GLU A 32 7.45 -1.83 -3.71
CA GLU A 32 8.88 -1.88 -3.39
C GLU A 32 9.23 -3.06 -2.47
N GLY A 33 8.39 -3.33 -1.46
CA GLY A 33 8.54 -4.47 -0.55
C GLY A 33 8.45 -5.82 -1.25
N SER A 34 7.79 -5.88 -2.42
CA SER A 34 7.70 -7.10 -3.22
C SER A 34 9.03 -7.53 -3.83
N GLY A 35 9.99 -6.62 -4.01
CA GLY A 35 11.22 -6.90 -4.74
C GLY A 35 12.07 -8.01 -4.11
N MET A 36 12.06 -8.12 -2.78
CA MET A 36 12.71 -9.21 -2.05
C MET A 36 12.06 -10.58 -2.30
N ILE A 37 10.78 -10.61 -2.67
CA ILE A 37 10.00 -11.82 -2.87
C ILE A 37 10.05 -12.28 -4.33
N THR A 38 10.06 -11.32 -5.25
CA THR A 38 10.07 -11.56 -6.70
C THR A 38 11.48 -11.64 -7.29
N GLY A 39 12.51 -11.22 -6.55
CA GLY A 39 13.90 -11.22 -7.02
C GLY A 39 14.25 -10.02 -7.90
N GLY A 40 13.57 -8.88 -7.72
CA GLY A 40 13.85 -7.63 -8.46
C GLY A 40 12.73 -7.14 -9.37
N ALA A 41 11.51 -7.68 -9.24
CA ALA A 41 10.36 -7.28 -10.07
C ALA A 41 9.54 -6.06 -9.62
N PRO A 42 9.93 -5.15 -8.67
CA PRO A 42 9.15 -3.91 -8.51
C PRO A 42 9.06 -3.18 -9.85
N GLN A 43 10.12 -3.24 -10.65
CA GLN A 43 10.23 -2.65 -11.99
C GLN A 43 9.17 -3.16 -12.98
N ASP A 44 8.69 -4.37 -12.76
CA ASP A 44 7.68 -5.02 -13.59
C ASP A 44 6.26 -4.88 -13.02
N LEU A 45 6.13 -4.24 -11.87
CA LEU A 45 4.86 -3.95 -11.22
C LEU A 45 4.52 -2.47 -11.38
N ALA A 46 3.22 -2.22 -11.49
CA ALA A 46 2.61 -0.91 -11.37
C ALA A 46 1.46 -1.00 -10.36
N GLY A 47 1.00 0.16 -9.90
CA GLY A 47 -0.13 0.23 -8.99
C GLY A 47 -1.01 1.45 -9.24
N ILE A 48 -2.15 1.43 -8.57
CA ILE A 48 -2.98 2.60 -8.38
C ILE A 48 -3.79 2.47 -7.10
N SER A 49 -3.82 3.52 -6.30
CA SER A 49 -4.71 3.71 -5.16
C SER A 49 -5.86 4.65 -5.55
N LEU A 50 -7.10 4.24 -5.26
CA LEU A 50 -8.28 4.99 -5.68
C LEU A 50 -8.74 5.98 -4.61
N GLY A 51 -8.05 7.12 -4.53
CA GLY A 51 -8.43 8.20 -3.61
C GLY A 51 -8.57 7.70 -2.18
N SER A 52 -9.66 8.05 -1.51
CA SER A 52 -9.96 7.64 -0.13
C SER A 52 -10.78 6.33 -0.01
N SER A 53 -10.96 5.59 -1.10
CA SER A 53 -11.82 4.39 -1.11
C SER A 53 -11.22 3.18 -0.39
N GLY A 54 -9.90 3.13 -0.20
CA GLY A 54 -9.20 1.97 0.34
C GLY A 54 -8.91 0.86 -0.67
N TYR A 55 -9.28 1.03 -1.95
CA TYR A 55 -8.87 0.14 -3.03
C TYR A 55 -7.45 0.47 -3.48
N ILE A 56 -6.58 -0.54 -3.43
CA ILE A 56 -5.20 -0.49 -3.91
C ILE A 56 -5.04 -1.65 -4.89
N TYR A 57 -4.75 -1.33 -6.14
CA TYR A 57 -4.48 -2.32 -7.18
C TYR A 57 -2.97 -2.39 -7.41
N VAL A 58 -2.46 -3.61 -7.52
CA VAL A 58 -1.08 -3.88 -7.95
C VAL A 58 -1.15 -4.92 -9.06
N TYR A 59 -0.53 -4.61 -10.19
CA TYR A 59 -0.64 -5.40 -11.42
C TYR A 59 0.69 -5.42 -12.18
N ASP A 60 0.81 -6.34 -13.14
CA ASP A 60 1.99 -6.39 -14.01
C ASP A 60 2.01 -5.15 -14.93
N GLY A 61 3.07 -4.37 -14.85
CA GLY A 61 3.34 -3.25 -15.76
C GLY A 61 3.88 -3.71 -17.12
N SER A 62 4.30 -4.97 -17.25
CA SER A 62 4.76 -5.54 -18.52
C SER A 62 3.58 -5.81 -19.46
N ILE A 63 3.73 -5.43 -20.74
CA ILE A 63 2.74 -5.72 -21.78
C ILE A 63 2.54 -7.24 -21.88
N GLY A 64 1.29 -7.69 -21.73
CA GLY A 64 0.92 -9.11 -21.76
C GLY A 64 1.05 -9.85 -20.41
N GLY A 65 1.65 -9.21 -19.40
CA GLY A 65 1.88 -9.80 -18.08
C GLY A 65 3.09 -10.73 -18.03
N ASN A 66 3.85 -10.64 -16.95
CA ASN A 66 5.02 -11.49 -16.69
C ASN A 66 4.84 -12.41 -15.46
N GLY A 67 3.70 -12.30 -14.77
CA GLY A 67 3.34 -13.10 -13.61
C GLY A 67 3.85 -12.56 -12.27
N ALA A 68 4.48 -11.39 -12.22
CA ALA A 68 4.98 -10.80 -10.97
C ALA A 68 3.85 -10.58 -9.96
N SER A 69 2.74 -10.02 -10.41
CA SER A 69 1.50 -9.82 -9.64
C SER A 69 0.95 -11.14 -9.09
N LYS A 70 1.03 -12.24 -9.86
CA LYS A 70 0.63 -13.57 -9.40
C LYS A 70 1.53 -14.10 -8.29
N VAL A 71 2.84 -13.88 -8.40
CA VAL A 71 3.82 -14.28 -7.37
C VAL A 71 3.57 -13.53 -6.06
N ILE A 72 3.37 -12.20 -6.12
CA ILE A 72 3.10 -11.40 -4.92
C ILE A 72 1.74 -11.73 -4.33
N TYR A 73 0.72 -12.02 -5.15
CA TYR A 73 -0.60 -12.42 -4.66
C TYR A 73 -0.54 -13.70 -3.82
N ASN A 74 0.24 -14.69 -4.27
CA ASN A 74 0.43 -15.94 -3.53
C ASN A 74 1.23 -15.74 -2.23
N ARG A 75 2.02 -14.66 -2.12
CA ARG A 75 2.91 -14.36 -0.99
C ARG A 75 2.59 -13.01 -0.33
N LEU A 76 1.33 -12.59 -0.41
CA LEU A 76 0.93 -11.22 -0.08
C LEU A 76 1.27 -10.86 1.37
N ASP A 77 1.02 -11.76 2.32
CA ASP A 77 1.32 -11.54 3.75
C ASP A 77 2.82 -11.27 3.97
N SER A 78 3.69 -11.95 3.22
CA SER A 78 5.13 -11.71 3.26
C SER A 78 5.48 -10.34 2.68
N VAL A 79 4.84 -9.94 1.57
CA VAL A 79 5.04 -8.62 0.97
C VAL A 79 4.60 -7.51 1.92
N ILE A 80 3.42 -7.63 2.52
CA ILE A 80 2.87 -6.67 3.51
C ILE A 80 3.80 -6.56 4.71
N SER A 81 4.27 -7.67 5.25
CA SER A 81 5.23 -7.69 6.37
C SER A 81 6.54 -6.98 6.02
N LYS A 82 7.03 -7.12 4.78
CA LYS A 82 8.23 -6.41 4.30
C LYS A 82 7.97 -4.93 4.07
N ALA A 83 6.81 -4.56 3.52
CA ALA A 83 6.39 -3.19 3.31
C ALA A 83 6.31 -2.43 4.64
N LEU A 84 5.67 -3.03 5.65
CA LEU A 84 5.62 -2.50 7.00
C LEU A 84 7.02 -2.29 7.58
N ARG A 85 7.90 -3.29 7.44
CA ARG A 85 9.29 -3.20 7.91
C ARG A 85 10.05 -2.04 7.26
N ILE A 86 9.89 -1.80 5.96
CA ILE A 86 10.50 -0.66 5.25
C ILE A 86 10.09 0.67 5.89
N LEU A 87 8.81 0.83 6.21
CA LEU A 87 8.31 2.05 6.86
C LEU A 87 8.82 2.19 8.30
N SER A 88 8.70 1.13 9.10
CA SER A 88 9.00 1.15 10.54
C SER A 88 10.51 1.26 10.85
N GLU A 89 11.38 0.69 10.02
CA GLU A 89 12.83 0.79 10.23
C GLU A 89 13.44 2.09 9.66
N CYS A 90 12.69 2.85 8.85
CA CYS A 90 13.18 4.11 8.30
C CYS A 90 13.19 5.22 9.36
N PRO A 91 14.33 5.85 9.67
CA PRO A 91 14.47 6.86 10.73
C PRO A 91 13.95 8.25 10.34
N CYS A 92 13.42 8.42 9.12
CA CYS A 92 12.93 9.72 8.67
C CYS A 92 11.73 10.19 9.50
N LYS A 93 11.69 11.50 9.78
CA LYS A 93 10.64 12.16 10.55
C LYS A 93 9.64 12.95 9.69
N SER A 94 9.84 12.94 8.37
CA SER A 94 8.91 13.58 7.43
C SER A 94 7.59 12.81 7.41
N GLU A 95 6.48 13.54 7.47
CA GLU A 95 5.12 12.99 7.34
C GLU A 95 4.97 12.24 6.02
N SER A 96 5.45 12.81 4.91
CA SER A 96 5.43 12.17 3.59
C SER A 96 6.39 10.98 3.44
N GLY A 97 7.29 10.79 4.40
CA GLY A 97 8.42 9.88 4.31
C GLY A 97 9.57 10.43 3.46
N CYS A 98 10.32 9.54 2.81
CA CYS A 98 11.51 9.91 2.05
C CYS A 98 11.85 8.88 0.96
N PRO A 99 12.87 9.12 0.11
CA PRO A 99 13.34 8.18 -0.92
C PRO A 99 13.75 6.78 -0.44
N ARG A 100 13.88 6.57 0.88
CA ARG A 100 14.24 5.26 1.45
C ARG A 100 13.03 4.45 1.89
N CYS A 101 11.84 5.04 1.98
CA CYS A 101 10.65 4.35 2.47
C CYS A 101 9.44 4.52 1.55
N THR A 102 8.90 5.72 1.39
CA THR A 102 7.59 5.93 0.76
C THR A 102 7.67 6.38 -0.69
N TYR A 103 8.79 6.97 -1.14
CA TYR A 103 8.82 7.56 -2.49
C TYR A 103 9.08 6.49 -3.54
N SER A 104 8.43 6.63 -4.67
CA SER A 104 8.67 5.83 -5.88
C SER A 104 9.15 6.72 -7.01
N TYR A 105 10.16 6.26 -7.75
CA TYR A 105 10.65 6.92 -8.96
C TYR A 105 9.68 6.80 -10.15
N ARG A 106 8.67 5.93 -10.04
CA ARG A 106 7.63 5.70 -11.06
C ARG A 106 6.27 6.22 -10.64
N CYS A 107 6.20 6.99 -9.55
CA CYS A 107 4.97 7.66 -9.16
C CYS A 107 4.58 8.69 -10.23
N GLY A 108 3.46 8.44 -10.93
CA GLY A 108 2.92 9.36 -11.93
C GLY A 108 2.43 10.69 -11.34
N ASN A 109 2.24 10.75 -10.02
CA ASN A 109 1.80 11.93 -9.29
C ASN A 109 2.96 12.63 -8.53
N ASN A 110 4.20 12.46 -8.99
CA ASN A 110 5.39 13.14 -8.43
C ASN A 110 5.61 12.97 -6.92
N ASN A 111 5.16 11.86 -6.32
CA ASN A 111 5.19 11.61 -4.87
C ASN A 111 4.41 12.66 -4.04
N GLU A 112 3.42 13.31 -4.63
CA GLU A 112 2.45 14.13 -3.89
C GLU A 112 1.44 13.24 -3.17
N TYR A 113 0.90 13.73 -2.04
CA TYR A 113 -0.09 13.02 -1.22
C TYR A 113 0.45 11.69 -0.69
N LEU A 114 1.45 11.75 0.18
CA LEU A 114 2.01 10.59 0.88
C LEU A 114 1.93 10.82 2.38
N HIS A 115 1.61 9.76 3.12
CA HIS A 115 1.58 9.82 4.58
C HIS A 115 2.14 8.52 5.18
N LYS A 116 3.35 8.60 5.74
CA LYS A 116 4.10 7.48 6.30
C LYS A 116 3.37 6.80 7.45
N ASP A 117 2.95 7.58 8.45
CA ASP A 117 2.36 7.00 9.67
C ASP A 117 0.98 6.37 9.38
N ALA A 118 0.19 6.98 8.50
CA ALA A 118 -1.05 6.39 8.01
C ALA A 118 -0.80 5.05 7.27
N ALA A 119 0.23 4.95 6.44
CA ALA A 119 0.59 3.69 5.78
C ALA A 119 1.07 2.63 6.79
N ILE A 120 1.86 3.01 7.82
CA ILE A 120 2.25 2.09 8.90
C ILE A 120 1.00 1.52 9.58
N GLU A 121 0.06 2.38 9.94
CA GLU A 121 -1.20 2.00 10.59
C GLU A 121 -2.05 1.05 9.72
N ILE A 122 -2.23 1.40 8.43
CA ILE A 122 -2.97 0.56 7.48
C ILE A 122 -2.35 -0.84 7.39
N LEU A 123 -1.01 -0.91 7.20
CA LEU A 123 -0.32 -2.19 7.05
C LEU A 123 -0.30 -3.00 8.35
N ASN A 124 -0.15 -2.35 9.51
CA ASN A 124 -0.26 -3.03 10.81
C ASN A 124 -1.62 -3.71 10.97
N ARG A 125 -2.71 -3.01 10.66
CA ARG A 125 -4.06 -3.56 10.79
C ARG A 125 -4.32 -4.75 9.85
N ILE A 126 -3.77 -4.70 8.63
CA ILE A 126 -3.80 -5.86 7.72
C ILE A 126 -3.02 -7.05 8.34
N VAL A 127 -1.87 -6.80 8.96
CA VAL A 127 -1.10 -7.85 9.64
C VAL A 127 -1.83 -8.42 10.86
N GLU A 128 -2.58 -7.59 11.57
CA GLU A 128 -3.43 -7.99 12.71
C GLU A 128 -4.70 -8.73 12.30
N GLY A 129 -5.00 -8.78 11.00
CA GLY A 129 -6.15 -9.48 10.44
C GLY A 129 -7.46 -8.71 10.57
N ASP A 130 -7.39 -7.39 10.44
CA ASP A 130 -8.55 -6.51 10.43
C ASP A 130 -9.25 -6.47 9.06
N ARG A 131 -10.43 -7.10 9.02
CA ARG A 131 -11.17 -7.32 7.78
C ARG A 131 -11.73 -6.03 7.23
N THR A 132 -11.57 -5.84 5.92
CA THR A 132 -12.16 -4.71 5.21
C THR A 132 -13.42 -5.12 4.49
N GLU A 133 -14.51 -4.40 4.73
CA GLU A 133 -15.73 -4.53 3.95
C GLU A 133 -15.57 -3.80 2.62
N ILE A 134 -15.87 -4.51 1.53
CA ILE A 134 -15.87 -4.01 0.16
C ILE A 134 -17.35 -3.90 -0.23
N ASP A 135 -17.83 -2.69 -0.46
CA ASP A 135 -19.22 -2.42 -0.84
C ASP A 135 -19.44 -2.72 -2.34
N ASP A 136 -19.20 -3.97 -2.73
CA ASP A 136 -19.43 -4.51 -4.06
C ASP A 136 -20.27 -5.78 -3.92
N GLU A 137 -21.41 -5.87 -4.60
CA GLU A 137 -22.31 -7.03 -4.56
C GLU A 137 -21.60 -8.33 -4.99
N ASN A 138 -20.47 -8.23 -5.70
CA ASN A 138 -19.60 -9.35 -6.09
C ASN A 138 -18.40 -9.61 -5.15
N ALA A 139 -18.22 -8.82 -4.08
CA ALA A 139 -17.10 -8.96 -3.13
C ALA A 139 -17.07 -10.33 -2.43
N ASN A 140 -18.21 -11.02 -2.38
CA ASN A 140 -18.34 -12.38 -1.84
C ASN A 140 -17.56 -13.45 -2.63
N ASN A 141 -17.04 -13.13 -3.82
CA ASN A 141 -16.21 -14.01 -4.66
C ASN A 141 -14.72 -13.59 -4.71
N LEU A 142 -14.27 -12.68 -3.85
CA LEU A 142 -12.85 -12.34 -3.78
C LEU A 142 -12.10 -13.46 -3.03
N ASP A 143 -11.24 -14.19 -3.76
CA ASP A 143 -10.39 -15.29 -3.24
C ASP A 143 -9.53 -14.88 -2.01
N ARG A 144 -9.27 -13.58 -1.86
CA ARG A 144 -8.68 -12.94 -0.68
C ARG A 144 -9.29 -11.54 -0.51
N ALA A 145 -10.23 -11.37 0.42
CA ALA A 145 -10.32 -10.11 1.12
C ALA A 145 -9.01 -9.92 1.89
N LEU A 146 -8.44 -8.71 1.89
CA LEU A 146 -7.34 -8.40 2.81
C LEU A 146 -7.85 -8.76 4.20
N VAL A 147 -7.20 -9.75 4.83
CA VAL A 147 -7.48 -10.15 6.21
C VAL A 147 -7.24 -8.93 7.07
#